data_AF-A0A7J9W9P5-F1
#
_entry.id   AF-A0A7J9W9P5-F1
#
_cell.length_a   1.000
_cell.length_b   1.000
_cell.length_c   1.000
_cell.angle_alpha   90.00
_cell.angle_beta   90.00
_cell.angle_gamma   90.00
#
_symmetry.space_group_name_H-M   'P 1'
#
loop_
_entity.id
_entity.type
_entity.pdbx_description
1 polymer ?
#
loop_
_entity_poly.entity_id
_entity_poly.type
_entity_poly.pdbx_seq_one_letter_code
_entity_poly.pdbx_strand_id
1 'polypeptide(L)'
;MSERWEVFGKRTLDDPWTSVGAVHAPDREMALLLAKESFFRHGEGVDFAVVRLDDLHVFGRPDLLEFATDKSYRLQSGYTGMGDKRRRAIDMAREAGAVIDRPRPADKRVPNPTHRSRGGGAGE
;
A
#
# COMPACT_ATOMS: atom_id res chain seq x y z
N MET A 1 -19.66 32.02 13.90
CA MET A 1 -20.33 30.94 13.16
C MET A 1 -19.46 29.70 13.28
N SER A 2 -20.04 28.51 13.40
CA SER A 2 -19.26 27.26 13.49
C SER A 2 -19.10 26.68 12.08
N GLU A 3 -17.88 26.33 11.71
CA GLU A 3 -17.53 25.79 10.39
C GLU A 3 -17.24 24.29 10.49
N ARG A 4 -17.39 23.56 9.38
CA ARG A 4 -17.10 22.12 9.33
C ARG A 4 -15.65 21.87 8.92
N TRP A 5 -14.98 21.03 9.70
CA TRP A 5 -13.60 20.62 9.49
C TRP A 5 -13.53 19.10 9.30
N GLU A 6 -12.95 18.66 8.20
CA GLU A 6 -12.64 17.25 7.96
C GLU A 6 -11.34 16.89 8.68
N VAL A 7 -11.32 15.74 9.35
CA VAL A 7 -10.19 15.27 10.16
C VAL A 7 -9.54 14.08 9.49
N PHE A 8 -8.22 14.14 9.36
CA PHE A 8 -7.39 13.07 8.83
C PHE A 8 -6.44 12.54 9.89
N GLY A 9 -6.20 11.24 9.92
CA GLY A 9 -5.27 10.60 10.86
C GLY A 9 -4.27 9.70 10.16
N LYS A 10 -3.16 9.42 10.86
CA LYS A 10 -2.15 8.43 10.49
C LYS A 10 -1.98 7.41 11.62
N ARG A 11 -2.01 6.11 11.29
CA ARG A 11 -1.79 5.04 12.28
C ARG A 11 -0.30 4.82 12.56
N THR A 12 0.54 5.00 11.55
CA THR A 12 2.01 5.00 11.64
C THR A 12 2.60 6.19 10.86
N LEU A 13 3.88 6.50 11.07
CA LEU A 13 4.53 7.67 10.46
C LEU A 13 4.61 7.58 8.93
N ASP A 14 4.55 6.37 8.37
CA ASP A 14 4.64 6.15 6.92
C ASP A 14 3.26 5.94 6.28
N ASP A 15 2.19 5.83 7.08
CA ASP A 15 0.84 5.65 6.54
C ASP A 15 0.34 6.89 5.79
N PRO A 16 -0.50 6.71 4.77
CA PRO A 16 -1.21 7.82 4.14
C PRO A 16 -2.20 8.46 5.11
N TRP A 17 -2.46 9.74 4.90
CA TRP A 17 -3.55 10.45 5.58
C TRP A 17 -4.90 9.82 5.23
N THR A 18 -5.66 9.42 6.24
CA THR A 18 -6.97 8.78 6.07
C THR A 18 -8.03 9.62 6.78
N SER A 19 -9.17 9.88 6.14
CA SER A 19 -10.30 10.56 6.82
C SER A 19 -10.80 9.69 7.96
N VAL A 20 -10.94 10.29 9.15
CA VAL A 20 -11.44 9.63 10.36
C VAL A 20 -12.81 10.16 10.80
N GLY A 21 -13.18 11.35 10.34
CA GLY A 21 -14.44 12.00 10.68
C GLY A 21 -14.38 13.51 10.49
N ALA A 22 -15.35 14.22 11.07
CA ALA A 22 -15.43 15.68 10.99
C ALA A 22 -15.83 16.29 12.34
N VAL A 23 -15.41 17.53 12.57
CA VAL A 23 -15.82 18.35 13.72
C VAL A 23 -16.39 19.70 13.27
N HIS A 24 -17.20 20.32 14.11
CA HIS A 24 -17.66 21.70 13.91
C HIS A 24 -16.94 22.61 14.89
N ALA A 25 -16.24 23.62 14.37
CA ALA A 25 -15.40 24.52 15.17
C ALA A 25 -15.38 25.93 14.56
N PRO A 26 -15.23 26.97 15.40
CA PRO A 26 -15.13 28.35 14.93
C PRO A 26 -13.81 28.66 14.20
N ASP A 27 -12.74 27.92 14.50
CA ASP A 27 -11.41 28.12 13.96
C ASP A 27 -10.59 26.81 13.99
N ARG A 28 -9.37 26.89 13.43
CA ARG A 28 -8.44 25.77 13.31
C ARG A 28 -7.97 25.23 14.67
N GLU A 29 -7.72 26.10 15.64
CA GLU A 29 -7.16 25.68 16.93
C GLU A 29 -8.21 24.88 17.72
N MET A 30 -9.45 25.37 17.73
CA MET A 30 -10.56 24.64 18.32
C MET A 30 -10.86 23.34 17.55
N ALA A 31 -10.74 23.34 16.22
CA ALA A 31 -10.91 22.12 15.42
C ALA A 31 -9.87 21.05 15.80
N LEU A 32 -8.60 21.43 15.95
CA LEU A 32 -7.53 20.51 16.39
C LEU A 32 -7.79 19.95 17.79
N LEU A 33 -8.21 20.80 18.72
CA LEU A 33 -8.53 20.37 20.09
C LEU A 33 -9.69 19.37 20.09
N LEU A 34 -10.80 19.70 19.42
CA LEU A 34 -11.98 18.82 19.35
C LEU A 34 -11.65 17.50 18.64
N ALA A 35 -10.85 17.53 17.57
CA ALA A 35 -10.41 16.34 16.85
C ALA A 35 -9.57 15.42 17.75
N LYS A 36 -8.60 15.99 18.49
CA LYS A 36 -7.77 15.25 19.45
C LYS A 36 -8.61 14.50 20.48
N GLU A 37 -9.56 15.19 21.10
CA GLU A 37 -10.39 14.62 22.16
C GLU A 37 -11.46 13.63 21.64
N SER A 38 -11.93 13.82 20.39
CA SER A 38 -12.98 12.97 19.81
C SER A 38 -12.43 11.68 19.18
N PHE A 39 -11.31 11.77 18.47
CA PHE A 39 -10.81 10.68 17.60
C PHE A 39 -9.45 10.12 18.02
N PHE A 40 -8.72 10.74 18.95
CA PHE A 40 -7.35 10.33 19.29
C PHE A 40 -7.11 10.11 20.79
N ARG A 41 -8.19 10.01 21.57
CA ARG A 41 -8.15 9.87 23.04
C ARG A 41 -7.42 8.63 23.55
N HIS A 42 -7.27 7.58 22.75
CA HIS A 42 -6.62 6.32 23.15
C HIS A 42 -5.37 5.97 22.33
N GLY A 43 -4.68 6.96 21.75
CA GLY A 43 -3.50 6.69 20.93
C GLY A 43 -3.84 6.00 19.60
N GLU A 44 -4.99 6.35 19.02
CA GLU A 44 -5.54 5.76 17.79
C GLU A 44 -4.72 6.13 16.53
N GLY A 45 -3.72 7.01 16.67
CA GLY A 45 -2.80 7.40 15.62
C GLY A 45 -1.53 8.06 16.16
N VAL A 46 -0.55 8.23 15.29
CA VAL A 46 0.72 8.92 15.58
C VAL A 46 0.70 10.40 15.19
N ASP A 47 -0.22 10.79 14.30
CA ASP A 47 -0.38 12.17 13.83
C ASP A 47 -1.78 12.39 13.26
N PHE A 48 -2.26 13.64 13.27
CA PHE A 48 -3.56 14.03 12.72
C PHE A 48 -3.55 15.45 12.15
N ALA A 49 -4.43 15.70 11.19
CA ALA A 49 -4.59 17.00 10.54
C ALA A 49 -6.08 17.35 10.43
N VAL A 50 -6.35 18.65 10.31
CA VAL A 50 -7.70 19.18 10.05
C VAL A 50 -7.67 20.07 8.82
N VAL A 51 -8.71 19.98 7.99
CA VAL A 51 -8.89 20.80 6.79
C VAL A 51 -10.31 21.35 6.79
N ARG A 52 -10.50 22.63 6.46
CA ARG A 52 -11.85 23.19 6.31
C ARG A 52 -12.53 22.49 5.15
N LEU A 53 -13.81 22.15 5.30
CA LEU A 53 -14.53 21.47 4.22
C LEU A 53 -14.55 22.31 2.94
N ASP A 54 -14.61 23.63 3.06
CA ASP A 54 -14.63 24.57 1.93
C ASP A 54 -13.29 24.62 1.16
N ASP A 55 -12.20 24.18 1.78
CA ASP A 55 -10.89 24.08 1.13
C ASP A 55 -10.74 22.74 0.35
N LEU A 56 -11.72 21.84 0.46
CA LEU A 56 -11.70 20.53 -0.20
C LEU A 56 -12.30 20.62 -1.61
N HIS A 57 -11.46 20.47 -2.62
CA HIS A 57 -11.91 20.52 -4.02
C HIS A 57 -12.40 19.14 -4.50
N VAL A 58 -13.68 19.06 -4.82
CA VAL A 58 -14.32 17.84 -5.33
C VAL A 58 -14.30 17.85 -6.86
N PHE A 59 -13.82 16.76 -7.47
CA PHE A 59 -13.78 16.62 -8.93
C PHE A 59 -15.17 16.63 -9.58
N GLY A 60 -16.19 16.13 -8.88
CA GLY A 60 -17.61 16.27 -9.26
C GLY A 60 -18.06 15.44 -10.48
N ARG A 61 -17.17 14.66 -11.10
CA ARG A 61 -17.43 13.87 -12.30
C ARG A 61 -17.11 12.39 -12.08
N PRO A 62 -17.94 11.65 -11.31
CA PRO A 62 -17.70 10.24 -11.03
C PRO A 62 -17.74 9.37 -12.30
N ASP A 63 -18.50 9.80 -13.31
CA ASP A 63 -18.60 9.16 -14.63
C ASP A 63 -17.24 9.08 -15.35
N LEU A 64 -16.33 10.02 -15.09
CA LEU A 64 -14.99 10.04 -15.69
C LEU A 64 -13.95 9.24 -14.90
N LEU A 65 -14.32 8.70 -13.73
CA LEU A 65 -13.44 7.86 -12.91
C LEU A 65 -13.50 6.38 -13.34
N GLU A 66 -14.51 5.99 -14.12
CA GLU A 66 -14.60 4.63 -14.64
C GLU A 66 -13.51 4.38 -15.68
N PHE A 67 -12.70 3.35 -15.47
CA PHE A 67 -11.71 2.95 -16.46
C PHE A 67 -12.42 2.29 -17.65
N ALA A 68 -12.30 2.90 -18.83
CA ALA A 68 -12.81 2.35 -20.09
C ALA A 68 -12.18 1.00 -20.50
N THR A 69 -11.18 0.50 -19.76
CA THR A 69 -10.47 -0.74 -20.05
C THR A 69 -10.27 -1.53 -18.77
N ASP A 70 -10.37 -2.85 -18.86
CA ASP A 70 -10.10 -3.74 -17.73
C ASP A 70 -8.64 -3.59 -17.26
N LYS A 71 -8.49 -3.07 -16.04
CA LYS A 71 -7.20 -2.94 -15.34
C LYS A 71 -7.09 -3.89 -14.16
N SER A 72 -7.91 -4.94 -14.11
CA SER A 72 -7.86 -5.98 -13.08
C SER A 72 -6.44 -6.53 -12.88
N TYR A 73 -5.64 -6.62 -13.94
CA TYR A 73 -4.22 -7.01 -13.90
C TYR A 73 -3.33 -6.09 -13.03
N ARG A 74 -3.74 -4.85 -12.74
CA ARG A 74 -3.00 -3.92 -11.87
C ARG A 74 -3.35 -4.08 -10.39
N LEU A 75 -4.47 -4.73 -10.09
CA LEU A 75 -4.93 -4.95 -8.73
C LEU A 75 -4.37 -6.30 -8.24
N GLN A 76 -4.04 -6.37 -6.95
CA GLN A 76 -3.59 -7.62 -6.33
C GLN A 76 -4.65 -8.72 -6.47
N SER A 77 -5.93 -8.36 -6.43
CA SER A 77 -7.07 -9.26 -6.67
C SER A 77 -7.08 -9.90 -8.06
N GLY A 78 -6.50 -9.24 -9.07
CA GLY A 78 -6.35 -9.80 -10.42
C GLY A 78 -5.42 -11.01 -10.48
N TYR A 79 -4.58 -11.21 -9.47
CA TYR A 79 -3.70 -12.37 -9.32
C TYR A 79 -4.22 -13.44 -8.35
N THR A 80 -5.40 -13.24 -7.75
CA THR A 80 -6.04 -14.27 -6.93
C THR A 80 -6.43 -15.47 -7.80
N GLY A 81 -6.12 -16.69 -7.35
CA GLY A 81 -6.38 -17.93 -8.11
C GLY A 81 -5.30 -18.32 -9.15
N MET A 82 -4.21 -17.55 -9.26
CA MET A 82 -3.09 -17.91 -10.16
C MET A 82 -2.37 -19.19 -9.71
N GLY A 83 -2.39 -19.51 -8.42
CA GLY A 83 -1.86 -20.77 -7.90
C GLY A 83 -2.59 -22.00 -8.46
N ASP A 84 -3.93 -21.96 -8.50
CA ASP A 84 -4.74 -23.06 -9.02
C ASP A 84 -4.66 -23.15 -10.55
N LYS A 85 -4.62 -22.01 -11.25
CA LYS A 85 -4.35 -21.98 -12.68
C LYS A 85 -2.98 -22.58 -13.01
N ARG A 86 -1.95 -22.26 -12.23
CA ARG A 86 -0.60 -22.83 -12.38
C ARG A 86 -0.59 -24.34 -12.11
N ARG A 87 -1.32 -24.81 -11.09
CA ARG A 87 -1.45 -26.24 -10.78
C ARG A 87 -2.09 -27.01 -11.95
N ARG A 88 -3.23 -26.53 -12.44
CA ARG A 88 -3.91 -27.10 -13.61
C ARG A 88 -3.02 -27.10 -14.86
N ALA A 89 -2.29 -26.02 -15.10
CA ALA A 89 -1.36 -25.95 -16.22
C ALA A 89 -0.21 -26.96 -16.09
N ILE A 90 0.29 -27.21 -14.88
CA ILE A 90 1.30 -28.25 -14.62
C ILE A 90 0.72 -29.64 -14.83
N ASP A 91 -0.50 -29.89 -14.35
CA ASP A 91 -1.18 -31.19 -14.49
C ASP A 91 -1.43 -31.50 -15.98
N MET A 92 -1.98 -30.53 -16.74
CA MET A 92 -2.16 -30.65 -18.19
C MET A 92 -0.83 -30.84 -18.94
N ALA A 93 0.24 -30.14 -18.55
CA ALA A 93 1.56 -30.32 -19.17
C ALA A 93 2.13 -31.71 -18.89
N ARG A 94 1.89 -32.28 -17.70
CA ARG A 94 2.26 -33.66 -17.36
C ARG A 94 1.48 -34.68 -18.17
N GLU A 95 0.15 -34.52 -18.25
CA GLU A 95 -0.72 -35.39 -19.04
C GLU A 95 -0.36 -35.36 -20.53
N ALA A 96 0.01 -34.18 -21.05
CA ALA A 96 0.47 -34.02 -22.43
C ALA A 96 1.93 -34.47 -22.66
N GLY A 97 2.63 -34.97 -21.65
CA GLY A 97 4.05 -35.36 -21.75
C GLY A 97 5.01 -34.19 -22.00
N ALA A 98 4.55 -32.95 -21.89
CA ALA A 98 5.32 -31.73 -22.06
C ALA A 98 6.09 -31.39 -20.77
N VAL A 99 7.01 -32.28 -20.39
CA VAL A 99 7.90 -32.05 -19.24
C VAL A 99 9.05 -31.17 -19.68
N ILE A 100 9.18 -30.01 -19.04
CA ILE A 100 10.36 -29.16 -19.19
C ILE A 100 11.52 -29.85 -18.44
N ASP A 101 12.30 -30.66 -19.15
CA ASP A 101 13.46 -31.41 -18.61
C ASP A 101 14.78 -30.60 -18.66
N ARG A 102 14.72 -29.35 -19.12
CA ARG A 102 15.90 -28.49 -19.10
C ARG A 102 16.26 -28.13 -17.64
N PRO A 103 17.56 -28.07 -17.31
CA PRO A 103 18.00 -27.63 -16.00
C PRO A 103 17.44 -26.24 -15.70
N ARG A 104 16.89 -26.06 -14.49
CA ARG A 104 16.41 -24.77 -14.02
C ARG A 104 17.57 -23.76 -14.12
N PRO A 105 17.35 -22.57 -14.73
CA PRO A 105 18.38 -21.53 -14.75
C PRO A 105 18.89 -21.25 -13.34
N ALA A 106 20.21 -21.05 -13.21
CA ALA A 106 20.83 -20.75 -11.93
C ALA A 106 20.11 -19.55 -11.25
N ASP A 107 19.72 -19.72 -9.99
CA ASP A 107 19.09 -18.65 -9.23
C ASP A 107 20.14 -17.59 -8.89
N LYS A 108 20.01 -16.42 -9.52
CA LYS A 108 20.91 -15.28 -9.31
C LYS A 108 20.90 -14.74 -7.88
N ARG A 109 19.95 -15.16 -7.03
CA ARG A 109 19.85 -14.78 -5.62
C ARG A 109 20.66 -15.68 -4.69
N VAL A 110 21.19 -16.80 -5.16
CA VAL A 110 22.11 -17.62 -4.37
C VAL A 110 23.49 -16.96 -4.44
N PRO A 111 24.04 -16.43 -3.33
CA PRO A 111 25.36 -15.82 -3.34
C PRO A 111 26.39 -16.86 -3.79
N ASN A 112 27.26 -16.49 -4.73
CA ASN A 112 28.33 -17.37 -5.19
C ASN A 112 29.31 -17.60 -4.02
N PRO A 113 29.51 -18.84 -3.54
CA PRO A 113 30.36 -19.13 -2.38
C PRO A 113 31.85 -18.87 -2.62
N THR A 114 32.25 -18.51 -3.84
CA THR A 114 33.67 -18.30 -4.20
C THR A 114 34.22 -16.90 -3.88
N HIS A 115 33.41 -15.96 -3.39
CA HIS A 115 33.92 -14.68 -2.87
C HIS A 115 34.34 -14.78 -1.40
N ARG A 116 35.24 -15.72 -1.07
CA ARG A 116 35.96 -15.66 0.21
C ARG A 116 37.05 -14.59 0.06
N SER A 117 36.81 -13.45 0.69
CA SER A 117 37.72 -12.31 0.79
C SER A 117 39.16 -12.75 1.07
N ARG A 118 40.06 -12.57 0.09
CA ARG A 118 41.49 -12.47 0.35
C ARG A 118 41.72 -11.11 1.00
N GLY A 119 41.91 -11.09 2.31
CA GLY A 119 42.24 -9.88 3.05
C GLY A 119 42.87 -10.23 4.38
N GLY A 120 44.19 -10.04 4.49
CA GLY A 120 44.96 -10.27 5.71
C GLY A 120 46.45 -10.48 5.44
N GLY A 121 47.06 -9.63 4.62
CA GLY A 121 48.51 -9.55 4.44
C GLY A 121 49.06 -8.31 5.16
N ALA A 122 50.20 -8.50 5.80
CA ALA A 122 50.87 -7.67 6.80
C ALA A 122 51.41 -6.29 6.33
N GLY A 123 51.77 -5.48 7.32
CA GLY A 123 52.57 -4.25 7.28
C GLY A 123 52.32 -3.51 8.59
N GLU A 124 53.21 -3.52 9.59
CA GLU A 124 54.52 -2.84 9.66
C GLU A 124 54.41 -1.32 9.44
#